data_AF-A0A443QH90-F1
#
_entry.id   AF-A0A443QH90-F1
#
_cell.length_a   1.000
_cell.length_b   1.000
_cell.length_c   1.000
_cell.angle_alpha   90.00
_cell.angle_beta   90.00
_cell.angle_gamma   90.00
#
_symmetry.space_group_name_H-M   'P 1'
#
loop_
_entity.id
_entity.type
_entity.pdbx_description
1 polymer ?
#
loop_
_entity_poly.entity_id
_entity_poly.type
_entity_poly.pdbx_seq_one_letter_code
_entity_poly.pdbx_strand_id
1 'polypeptide(L)' 'MRTTPRHVAFNDTEFMVGIEAKNYFCEDPRNTVNDTKRFIGRLFHDEIIQKHMKTGLLK' A
#
# COMPACT_ATOMS: atom_id res chain seq x y z
N MET A 1 -9.73 -17.84 9.72
CA MET A 1 -10.07 -17.15 8.46
C MET A 1 -8.86 -17.24 7.52
N ARG A 2 -9.00 -17.73 6.29
CA ARG A 2 -7.88 -17.87 5.33
C ARG A 2 -7.95 -16.74 4.30
N THR A 3 -7.27 -15.63 4.59
CA THR A 3 -7.20 -14.46 3.70
C THR A 3 -5.79 -13.90 3.66
N THR A 4 -5.30 -13.57 2.47
CA THR A 4 -4.00 -12.91 2.31
C THR A 4 -4.21 -11.38 2.30
N PRO A 5 -3.51 -10.63 3.17
CA PRO A 5 -3.55 -9.17 3.13
C PRO A 5 -3.08 -8.62 1.79
N ARG A 6 -3.64 -7.48 1.36
CA ARG A 6 -3.23 -6.78 0.14
C ARG A 6 -2.13 -5.77 0.46
N HIS A 7 -0.96 -6.28 0.83
CA HIS A 7 0.23 -5.47 1.14
C HIS A 7 1.39 -5.98 0.30
N VAL A 8 2.18 -5.04 -0.22
CA VAL A 8 3.44 -5.31 -0.91
C VAL A 8 4.47 -4.36 -0.33
N ALA A 9 5.56 -4.90 0.20
CA ALA A 9 6.67 -4.12 0.75
C ALA A 9 7.92 -4.32 -0.11
N PHE A 10 8.72 -3.27 -0.20
CA PHE A 10 9.96 -3.25 -0.96
C PHE A 10 11.13 -3.01 -0.01
N ASN A 11 12.19 -3.80 -0.15
CA ASN A 11 13.49 -3.48 0.41
C ASN A 11 14.53 -3.50 -0.71
N ASP A 12 15.80 -3.22 -0.39
CA ASP A 12 16.85 -3.12 -1.41
C ASP A 12 17.14 -4.44 -2.13
N THR A 13 16.73 -5.58 -1.56
CA THR A 13 17.12 -6.92 -2.00
C THR A 13 15.97 -7.79 -2.51
N GLU A 14 14.74 -7.54 -2.06
CA GLU A 14 13.58 -8.39 -2.30
C GLU A 14 12.27 -7.60 -2.21
N PHE A 15 11.20 -8.26 -2.66
CA PHE A 15 9.83 -7.79 -2.49
C PHE A 15 9.06 -8.79 -1.62
N MET A 16 8.35 -8.27 -0.63
CA MET A 16 7.55 -9.07 0.31
C MET A 16 6.07 -8.89 -0.01
N VAL A 17 5.25 -9.93 0.18
CA VAL A 17 3.81 -9.89 -0.14
C VAL A 17 2.98 -10.48 0.99
N GLY A 18 1.79 -9.92 1.21
CA GLY A 18 0.79 -10.53 2.08
C GLY A 18 1.02 -10.25 3.55
N ILE A 19 1.09 -11.31 4.37
CA ILE A 19 1.23 -11.18 5.83
C ILE A 19 2.59 -10.58 6.17
N GLU A 20 3.63 -10.98 5.44
CA GLU A 20 5.00 -10.51 5.63
C GLU A 20 5.11 -9.00 5.39
N ALA A 21 4.59 -8.53 4.25
CA ALA A 21 4.53 -7.11 3.92
C ALA A 21 3.66 -6.32 4.92
N LYS A 22 2.58 -6.92 5.43
CA LYS A 22 1.75 -6.27 6.46
C LYS A 22 2.51 -6.10 7.78
N ASN A 23 3.36 -7.05 8.16
CA ASN A 23 4.17 -6.93 9.36
C ASN A 23 5.26 -5.87 9.16
N TYR A 24 5.88 -5.84 7.97
CA TYR A 24 6.90 -4.84 7.62
C TYR A 24 6.35 -3.41 7.56
N PHE A 25 5.07 -3.23 7.19
CA PHE A 25 4.39 -1.93 7.22
C PHE A 25 4.53 -1.19 8.57
N CYS A 26 4.56 -1.93 9.68
CA CYS A 26 4.73 -1.36 11.01
C CYS A 26 6.14 -0.79 11.24
N GLU A 27 7.15 -1.29 10.51
CA GLU A 27 8.55 -0.89 10.63
C GLU A 27 8.90 0.20 9.61
N ASP A 28 8.54 0.00 8.34
CA ASP A 28 8.76 0.98 7.27
C ASP A 28 7.50 1.17 6.40
N PRO A 29 6.62 2.11 6.80
CA PRO A 29 5.38 2.36 6.08
C PRO A 29 5.61 2.99 4.70
N ARG A 30 6.72 3.71 4.50
CA ARG A 30 7.04 4.41 3.24
C ARG A 30 7.29 3.45 2.09
N ASN A 31 7.97 2.35 2.41
CA ASN A 31 8.34 1.33 1.45
C ASN A 31 7.29 0.22 1.31
N THR A 32 6.11 0.42 1.90
CA THR A 32 5.03 -0.56 1.87
C THR A 32 3.76 0.00 1.23
N VAL A 33 3.36 -0.59 0.11
CA VAL A 33 2.18 -0.21 -0.65
C VAL A 33 0.97 -1.03 -0.20
N ASN A 34 -0.13 -0.34 0.11
CA ASN A 34 -1.43 -0.92 0.42
C ASN A 34 -2.55 -0.21 -0.37
N ASP A 35 -3.75 -0.78 -0.33
CA ASP A 35 -4.98 -0.17 -0.89
C ASP A 35 -4.92 0.27 -2.37
N THR A 36 -4.01 -0.30 -3.16
CA THR A 36 -3.79 0.01 -4.58
C THR A 36 -5.06 -0.09 -5.42
N LYS A 37 -6.00 -0.98 -5.08
CA LYS A 37 -7.31 -1.10 -5.75
C LYS A 37 -8.11 0.21 -5.78
N ARG A 38 -7.87 1.14 -4.85
CA ARG A 38 -8.51 2.47 -4.85
C ARG A 38 -7.96 3.40 -5.93
N PHE A 39 -6.75 3.13 -6.43
CA PHE A 39 -6.01 3.97 -7.36
C PHE A 39 -6.02 3.43 -8.80
N ILE A 40 -6.15 2.11 -8.98
CA ILE A 40 -6.15 1.47 -10.31
C ILE A 40 -7.26 2.06 -11.20
N GLY A 41 -6.89 2.47 -12.42
CA GLY A 41 -7.81 2.98 -13.44
C GLY A 41 -8.29 4.43 -13.22
N ARG A 42 -7.66 5.18 -12.30
CA ARG A 42 -7.98 6.58 -12.02
C ARG A 42 -6.83 7.51 -12.42
N LEU A 43 -7.16 8.76 -12.68
CA LEU A 43 -6.15 9.78 -12.99
C LEU A 43 -5.64 10.40 -11.69
N PHE A 44 -4.37 10.83 -11.69
CA PHE A 44 -3.76 11.46 -10.52
C PHE A 44 -4.54 12.68 -10.01
N HIS A 45 -5.13 13.46 -10.92
CA HIS A 45 -5.88 14.68 -10.60
C HIS A 45 -7.33 14.44 -10.15
N ASP A 46 -7.80 13.19 -10.13
CA ASP A 46 -9.15 12.88 -9.66
C ASP A 46 -9.30 13.30 -8.19
N GLU A 47 -10.38 13.98 -7.85
CA GLU A 47 -10.65 14.44 -6.47
C GLU A 47 -10.62 13.30 -5.45
N ILE A 48 -11.08 12.11 -5.85
CA ILE A 48 -11.07 10.89 -5.04
C ILE A 48 -9.63 10.46 -4.73
N ILE A 49 -8.74 10.55 -5.72
CA ILE A 49 -7.31 10.22 -5.56
C ILE A 49 -6.64 11.23 -4.65
N GLN A 50 -6.85 12.53 -4.91
CA GLN A 50 -6.30 13.60 -4.07
C GLN A 50 -6.79 13.52 -2.62
N LYS A 51 -8.06 13.18 -2.41
CA LYS A 51 -8.61 12.95 -1.07
C LYS A 51 -7.96 11.72 -0.42
N HIS A 52 -7.86 10.59 -1.13
CA HIS A 52 -7.25 9.37 -0.61
C HIS A 52 -5.76 9.50 -0.32
N MET A 53 -5.01 10.26 -1.12
CA MET A 53 -3.61 10.56 -0.83
C MET A 53 -3.45 11.41 0.44
N LYS A 54 -4.40 12.31 0.73
CA LYS A 54 -4.39 13.14 1.94
C LYS A 54 -4.87 12.43 3.21
N THR A 55 -5.75 11.44 3.07
CA THR A 55 -6.31 10.66 4.20
C THR A 55 -5.59 9.35 4.47
N GLY A 56 -4.90 8.80 3.47
CA GLY A 56 -4.33 7.46 3.51
C GLY A 56 -2.87 7.43 3.92
N LEU A 57 -2.51 6.30 4.54
CA LEU A 57 -1.21 5.83 5.04
C LEU A 57 -0.09 5.74 3.97
N LEU A 58 -0.06 6.63 2.97
CA LEU A 58 1.11 6.92 2.16
C LEU A 58 1.98 7.94 2.93
N LYS A 59 2.50 7.53 4.07
CA LYS A 59 3.48 8.28 4.87
C LYS A 59 4.74 7.47 5.05
#